data_AF-A0A1D1UQZ5-F1
#
_entry.id   AF-A0A1D1UQZ5-F1
#
_cell.length_a   1.000
_cell.length_b   1.000
_cell.length_c   1.000
_cell.angle_alpha   90.00
_cell.angle_beta   90.00
_cell.angle_gamma   90.00
#
_symmetry.space_group_name_H-M   'P 1'
#
loop_
_entity.id
_entity.type
_entity.pdbx_description
1 polymer ?
#
loop_
_entity_poly.entity_id
_entity_poly.type
_entity_poly.pdbx_seq_one_letter_code
_entity_poly.pdbx_strand_id
1 'polypeptide(L)' 'MTQDEVCQRDPVICEECRARNVPIAMVSSGGFESGSDVVLATSILNLRRQRLLDTEVPSAICEPPNEGSGKKDMG' A
#
# COMPACT_ATOMS: atom_id res chain seq x y z
N MET A 1 -5.21 -18.76 0.39
CA MET A 1 -4.02 -18.40 1.18
C MET A 1 -4.51 -18.00 2.57
N THR A 2 -3.99 -18.59 3.63
CA THR A 2 -4.41 -18.31 5.00
C THR A 2 -3.74 -17.04 5.54
N GLN A 3 -4.24 -16.51 6.66
CA GLN A 3 -3.62 -15.38 7.32
C GLN A 3 -2.15 -15.65 7.68
N ASP A 4 -1.87 -16.85 8.20
CA ASP A 4 -0.53 -17.23 8.64
C ASP A 4 0.46 -17.32 7.48
N GLU A 5 0.02 -17.90 6.35
CA GLU A 5 0.82 -17.97 5.13
C GLU A 5 1.22 -16.56 4.64
N VAL A 6 0.28 -15.61 4.68
CA VAL A 6 0.53 -14.23 4.25
C VAL A 6 1.47 -13.52 5.23
N CYS A 7 1.22 -13.65 6.53
CA CYS A 7 2.01 -12.99 7.56
C CYS A 7 3.44 -13.52 7.66
N GLN A 8 3.70 -14.75 7.22
CA GLN A 8 5.06 -15.30 7.13
C GLN A 8 5.77 -14.89 5.84
N ARG A 9 5.04 -14.88 4.71
CA ARG A 9 5.62 -14.59 3.40
C ARG A 9 6.00 -13.13 3.24
N ASP A 10 5.10 -12.22 3.58
CA ASP A 10 5.26 -10.81 3.22
C ASP A 10 6.50 -10.15 3.87
N PRO A 11 6.85 -10.43 5.15
CA PRO A 11 8.10 -9.91 5.73
C PRO A 11 9.35 -10.34 4.97
N VAL A 12 9.44 -11.62 4.59
CA VAL A 12 10.59 -12.17 3.86
C VAL A 12 10.76 -11.45 2.52
N ILE A 13 9.67 -11.22 1.79
CA ILE A 13 9.72 -10.49 0.52
C ILE A 13 10.18 -9.04 0.75
N CYS A 14 9.60 -8.34 1.73
CA CYS A 14 9.96 -6.96 2.04
C CYS A 14 11.43 -6.82 2.46
N GLU A 15 11.94 -7.74 3.28
CA GLU A 15 13.34 -7.77 3.71
C GLU A 15 14.28 -7.98 2.52
N GLU A 16 14.00 -8.96 1.67
CA GLU A 16 14.81 -9.24 0.47
C GLU A 16 14.82 -8.08 -0.52
N CYS A 17 13.65 -7.45 -0.75
CA CYS A 17 13.56 -6.26 -1.60
C CYS A 17 14.34 -5.09 -1.02
N ARG A 18 14.21 -4.83 0.30
CA ARG A 18 14.95 -3.77 0.99
C ARG A 18 16.46 -4.01 0.94
N ALA A 19 16.92 -5.24 1.18
CA ALA A 19 18.33 -5.60 1.13
C ALA A 19 18.96 -5.32 -0.25
N ARG A 20 18.14 -5.35 -1.31
CA ARG A 20 18.57 -5.12 -2.70
C ARG A 20 18.28 -3.71 -3.21
N ASN A 21 17.74 -2.82 -2.38
CA ASN A 21 17.22 -1.51 -2.79
C ASN A 21 16.20 -1.60 -3.95
N VAL A 22 15.37 -2.64 -3.96
CA VAL A 22 14.32 -2.83 -4.96
C VAL A 22 13.01 -2.22 -4.41
N PRO A 23 12.42 -1.23 -5.09
CA PRO A 23 11.12 -0.71 -4.71
C PRO A 23 10.05 -1.80 -4.81
N ILE A 24 9.23 -1.94 -3.77
CA ILE A 24 8.10 -2.87 -3.74
C ILE A 24 6.82 -2.11 -3.41
N ALA A 25 5.74 -2.45 -4.10
CA ALA A 25 4.40 -1.96 -3.81
C ALA A 25 3.47 -3.15 -3.61
N MET A 26 2.69 -3.12 -2.52
CA MET A 26 1.60 -4.07 -2.31
C MET A 26 0.35 -3.50 -3.01
N VAL A 27 -0.24 -4.29 -3.92
CA VAL A 27 -1.46 -3.91 -4.66
C VAL A 27 -2.56 -4.89 -4.29
N SER A 28 -3.70 -4.36 -3.81
CA SER A 28 -4.92 -5.14 -3.65
C SER A 28 -5.72 -5.11 -4.94
N SER A 29 -5.97 -6.27 -5.55
CA SER A 29 -6.68 -6.39 -6.83
C SER A 29 -8.21 -6.28 -6.72
N GLY A 30 -8.75 -6.09 -5.52
CA GLY A 30 -10.18 -6.32 -5.28
C GLY A 30 -10.58 -7.79 -5.49
N GLY A 31 -11.80 -8.13 -5.06
CA GLY A 31 -12.26 -9.52 -4.95
C GLY A 31 -12.26 -9.96 -3.49
N PHE A 32 -13.18 -9.39 -2.70
CA PHE A 32 -13.29 -9.69 -1.28
C PHE A 32 -14.10 -10.99 -1.09
N GLU A 33 -13.43 -12.13 -1.09
CA GLU A 33 -13.95 -13.29 -0.37
C GLU A 33 -14.00 -12.94 1.13
N SER A 34 -15.05 -13.35 1.83
CA SER A 34 -15.25 -13.05 3.26
C SER A 34 -13.98 -13.40 4.07
N GLY A 35 -13.42 -12.41 4.78
CA GLY A 35 -12.22 -12.58 5.62
C GLY A 35 -10.89 -12.24 4.94
N SER A 36 -10.86 -12.03 3.62
CA SER A 36 -9.65 -11.58 2.90
C SER A 36 -9.20 -10.17 3.29
N ASP A 37 -10.14 -9.31 3.69
CA ASP A 37 -9.92 -7.98 4.27
C ASP A 37 -9.16 -8.06 5.60
N VAL A 38 -9.53 -9.01 6.46
CA VAL A 38 -8.84 -9.26 7.75
C VAL A 38 -7.41 -9.73 7.52
N VAL A 39 -7.21 -10.64 6.56
CA VAL A 39 -5.88 -11.14 6.19
C VAL A 39 -4.99 -9.99 5.69
N LEU A 40 -5.50 -9.17 4.78
CA LEU A 40 -4.78 -8.02 4.24
C LEU A 40 -4.44 -7.00 5.34
N ALA A 41 -5.42 -6.62 6.17
CA ALA A 41 -5.22 -5.68 7.26
C ALA A 41 -4.18 -6.20 8.26
N THR A 42 -4.24 -7.49 8.58
CA THR A 42 -3.27 -8.13 9.49
C THR A 42 -1.86 -8.10 8.91
N SER A 43 -1.69 -8.42 7.63
CA SER A 43 -0.39 -8.34 6.96
C SER A 43 0.19 -6.92 7.01
N ILE A 44 -0.59 -5.92 6.63
CA ILE A 44 -0.16 -4.50 6.63
C ILE A 44 0.27 -4.07 8.05
N LEU A 45 -0.52 -4.41 9.08
CA LEU A 45 -0.18 -4.08 10.47
C LEU A 45 1.09 -4.79 10.94
N ASN A 46 1.30 -6.05 10.54
CA ASN A 46 2.49 -6.82 10.88
C ASN A 46 3.75 -6.25 10.22
N LEU A 47 3.68 -5.88 8.94
CA LEU A 47 4.79 -5.25 8.23
C LEU A 47 5.15 -3.88 8.81
N ARG A 48 4.14 -3.07 9.16
CA ARG A 48 4.34 -1.77 9.82
C ARG A 48 5.05 -1.93 11.17
N ARG A 49 4.63 -2.89 12.00
CA ARG A 49 5.27 -3.17 13.30
C ARG A 49 6.75 -3.54 13.15
N GLN A 50 7.11 -4.22 12.06
CA GLN A 50 8.48 -4.59 11.72
C GLN A 50 9.25 -3.49 10.99
N ARG A 51 8.64 -2.31 10.77
CA ARG A 51 9.20 -1.20 9.98
C ARG A 51 9.58 -1.61 8.55
N LEU A 52 8.90 -2.62 8.00
CA LEU A 52 9.09 -3.10 6.63
C LEU A 52 8.21 -2.36 5.62
N LEU A 53 7.22 -1.60 6.12
CA LEU A 53 6.31 -0.82 5.30
C LEU A 53 6.12 0.55 5.95
N ASP A 54 6.52 1.60 5.24
CA ASP A 54 6.32 2.97 5.66
C ASP A 54 4.89 3.37 5.33
N THR A 55 4.13 3.77 6.35
CA THR A 55 2.72 4.18 6.21
C THR A 55 2.57 5.70 6.23
N GLU A 56 3.69 6.41 6.34
CA GLU A 56 3.71 7.86 6.31
C GLU A 56 3.80 8.29 4.85
N VAL A 57 2.78 9.00 4.38
CA VAL A 57 2.80 9.61 3.06
C VAL A 57 3.88 10.71 3.10
N PRO A 58 4.91 10.65 2.24
CA PRO A 58 5.83 11.78 2.10
C PRO A 58 5.01 13.05 1.88
N SER A 59 5.28 14.10 2.64
CA SER A 59 4.55 15.37 2.55
C SER A 59 4.53 15.98 1.13
N ALA A 60 5.43 15.54 0.25
CA ALA A 60 5.53 15.94 -1.15
C ALA A 60 4.43 15.38 -2.08
N ILE A 61 3.65 14.36 -1.69
CA ILE A 61 2.63 13.75 -2.57
C ILE A 61 1.23 14.36 -2.35
N CYS A 62 1.08 15.27 -1.39
CA CYS A 62 -0.17 16.00 -1.13
C CYS A 62 -0.23 17.34 -1.89
N GLU A 63 0.08 17.35 -3.19
CA GLU A 63 -0.40 18.48 -3.99
C GLU A 63 -1.91 18.29 -4.18
N PRO A 64 -2.75 19.25 -3.75
CA PRO A 64 -4.19 19.16 -3.99
C PRO A 64 -4.43 19.09 -5.51
N PRO A 65 -5.48 18.37 -5.96
CA PRO A 65 -5.80 18.32 -7.37
C PRO A 65 -5.91 19.75 -7.90
N ASN A 66 -5.21 20.04 -9.00
CA ASN A 66 -5.31 21.30 -9.72
C ASN A 66 -6.78 21.49 -10.11
N GLU A 67 -7.51 22.29 -9.34
CA GLU A 67 -8.85 22.75 -9.71
C GLU A 67 -8.67 23.62 -10.95
N GLY A 68 -8.77 22.97 -12.11
CA GLY A 68 -8.68 23.60 -13.41
C GLY A 68 -9.61 24.81 -13.42
N SER A 69 -8.99 25.99 -13.53
CA SER A 69 -9.66 27.25 -13.72
C SER A 69 -10.52 27.21 -14.99
N GLY A 70 -11.76 26.78 -14.85
CA GLY A 70 -12.80 26.88 -15.88
C GLY A 70 -13.13 28.35 -16.12
N LYS A 71 -12.29 29.06 -16.87
CA LYS A 71 -12.65 30.35 -17.46
C LYS A 71 -13.47 30.10 -18.72
N LYS A 72 -14.76 30.40 -18.54
CA LYS A 72 -15.77 30.91 -19.49
C LYS A 72 -15.26 31.11 -20.92
N ASP A 73 -15.96 30.50 -21.87
CA ASP A 73 -16.33 31.12 -23.14
C ASP A 73 -17.64 30.47 -23.62
N MET A 74 -18.73 31.23 -23.61
CA MET A 74 -19.94 30.92 -24.37
C MET A 74 -20.31 32.21 -25.09
N GLY A 75 -20.19 32.16 -26.42
CA GLY A 75 -20.43 33.29 -27.33
C GLY A 75 -21.90 33.63 -27.55
#